data_AF-A0A7X1TSY6-F1
#
_entry.id   AF-A0A7X1TSY6-F1
#
_cell.length_a   1.000
_cell.length_b   1.000
_cell.length_c   1.000
_cell.angle_alpha   90.00
_cell.angle_beta   90.00
_cell.angle_gamma   90.00
#
_symmetry.space_group_name_H-M   'P 1'
#
loop_
_entity.id
_entity.type
_entity.pdbx_description
1 polymer ?
#
loop_
_entity_poly.entity_id
_entity_poly.type
_entity_poly.pdbx_seq_one_letter_code
_entity_poly.pdbx_strand_id
1 'polypeptide(L)'
;MPQHWSALRTFFRRLSTEPLHRTGVRALQCGVALVILFRLFTEWPFAAYLWGPQGVGTDLSVELGPFGIPVQALFMQSWGVHLVLLLMLVAAVLLLLGRVTRWATLLALVTYWLIGMRNESLGDGGDNVIRILLFYMVLFLPADAPNPEGVRTRTWLHNVGIVAVILQVIVVYAVAGLSKVMGELWTNGTAMYYIAQVDWFTTPYFKELFKNVWLAPLAAYATLAYQLSFPFLALSRYRLPLFAVGIGFHLGIAVMMGLITFSAIMITLELFLIPDRDYARMHRALLRSRAWLLQRFSKVRGVQA
;
A
#
# COMPACT_ATOMS: atom_id res chain seq x y z
N MET A 1 35.28 25.42 4.36
CA MET A 1 34.04 25.01 3.66
C MET A 1 32.91 24.91 4.66
N PRO A 2 31.69 25.40 4.36
CA PRO A 2 30.62 25.47 5.34
C PRO A 2 30.12 24.08 5.78
N GLN A 3 29.82 23.91 7.07
CA GLN A 3 29.40 22.65 7.70
C GLN A 3 28.13 22.01 7.08
N HIS A 4 27.27 22.78 6.41
CA HIS A 4 26.08 22.22 5.75
C HIS A 4 26.43 21.35 4.52
N TRP A 5 27.56 21.60 3.85
CA TRP A 5 28.00 20.79 2.70
C TRP A 5 28.53 19.42 3.12
N SER A 6 29.10 19.28 4.33
CA SER A 6 29.59 17.99 4.81
C SER A 6 28.44 17.06 5.20
N ALA A 7 27.36 17.60 5.80
CA ALA A 7 26.15 16.84 6.10
C ALA A 7 25.45 16.32 4.82
N LEU A 8 25.28 17.19 3.81
CA LEU A 8 24.70 16.80 2.52
C LEU A 8 25.55 15.74 1.82
N ARG A 9 26.87 15.92 1.75
CA ARG A 9 27.77 14.92 1.15
C ARG A 9 27.69 13.57 1.87
N THR A 10 27.61 13.58 3.19
CA THR A 10 27.47 12.35 4.00
C THR A 10 26.14 11.66 3.71
N PHE A 11 25.04 12.42 3.61
CA PHE A 11 23.73 11.89 3.23
C PHE A 11 23.75 11.26 1.82
N PHE A 12 24.24 11.97 0.80
CA PHE A 12 24.33 11.44 -0.57
C PHE A 12 25.25 10.23 -0.68
N ARG A 13 26.35 10.20 0.07
CA ARG A 13 27.23 9.02 0.15
C ARG A 13 26.54 7.84 0.83
N ARG A 14 25.73 8.08 1.86
CA ARG A 14 24.95 7.02 2.52
C ARG A 14 23.92 6.40 1.57
N LEU A 15 23.29 7.21 0.72
CA LEU A 15 22.35 6.72 -0.29
C LEU A 15 22.98 5.71 -1.27
N SER A 16 24.30 5.71 -1.47
CA SER A 16 24.96 4.84 -2.44
C SER A 16 25.77 3.69 -1.84
N THR A 17 25.93 3.66 -0.52
CA THR A 17 26.82 2.71 0.19
C THR A 17 26.08 1.67 1.03
N GLU A 18 24.88 1.97 1.53
CA GLU A 18 24.10 1.04 2.34
C GLU A 18 22.64 0.97 1.85
N PRO A 19 22.11 -0.21 1.49
CA PRO A 19 20.72 -0.36 1.13
C PRO A 19 19.82 -0.22 2.36
N LEU A 20 18.85 0.69 2.28
CA LEU A 20 17.94 1.02 3.37
C LEU A 20 16.66 0.19 3.31
N HIS A 21 16.02 -0.02 4.47
CA HIS A 21 14.65 -0.54 4.57
C HIS A 21 14.42 -1.89 3.85
N ARG A 22 15.36 -2.84 3.98
CA ARG A 22 15.24 -4.14 3.30
C ARG A 22 14.02 -4.94 3.77
N THR A 23 13.73 -4.92 5.07
CA THR A 23 12.57 -5.62 5.66
C THR A 23 11.28 -4.95 5.22
N GLY A 24 11.25 -3.61 5.28
CA GLY A 24 10.13 -2.80 4.81
C GLY A 24 9.80 -3.05 3.34
N VAL A 25 10.81 -3.10 2.45
CA VAL A 25 10.63 -3.44 1.04
C VAL A 25 10.01 -4.81 0.85
N ARG A 26 10.44 -5.81 1.62
CA ARG A 26 9.86 -7.15 1.52
C ARG A 26 8.40 -7.16 1.98
N ALA A 27 8.09 -6.47 3.08
CA ALA A 27 6.70 -6.29 3.53
C ALA A 27 5.84 -5.60 2.46
N LEU A 28 6.36 -4.55 1.82
CA LEU A 28 5.70 -3.84 0.73
C LEU A 28 5.43 -4.74 -0.48
N GLN A 29 6.44 -5.51 -0.93
CA GLN A 29 6.29 -6.47 -2.02
C GLN A 29 5.23 -7.53 -1.72
N CYS A 30 5.22 -8.07 -0.50
CA CYS A 30 4.21 -9.05 -0.08
C CYS A 30 2.82 -8.41 -0.02
N GLY A 31 2.68 -7.23 0.59
CA GLY A 31 1.39 -6.54 0.70
C GLY A 31 0.80 -6.18 -0.65
N VAL A 32 1.59 -5.61 -1.57
CA VAL A 32 1.17 -5.33 -2.95
C VAL A 32 0.71 -6.60 -3.66
N ALA A 33 1.48 -7.69 -3.54
CA ALA A 33 1.09 -8.97 -4.14
C ALA A 33 -0.22 -9.52 -3.55
N LEU A 34 -0.42 -9.42 -2.24
CA LEU A 34 -1.67 -9.84 -1.59
C LEU A 34 -2.87 -9.02 -2.05
N VAL A 35 -2.71 -7.69 -2.24
CA VAL A 35 -3.78 -6.85 -2.79
C VAL A 35 -4.12 -7.25 -4.22
N ILE A 36 -3.11 -7.50 -5.06
CA ILE A 36 -3.31 -8.00 -6.42
C ILE A 36 -4.03 -9.35 -6.42
N LEU A 37 -3.64 -10.28 -5.55
CA LEU A 37 -4.29 -11.60 -5.45
C LEU A 37 -5.74 -11.49 -4.96
N PHE A 38 -6.01 -10.61 -3.98
CA PHE A 38 -7.37 -10.36 -3.51
C PHE A 38 -8.23 -9.82 -4.65
N ARG A 39 -7.73 -8.82 -5.40
CA ARG A 39 -8.40 -8.28 -6.57
C ARG A 39 -8.72 -9.39 -7.57
N LEU A 40 -7.72 -10.18 -7.97
CA LEU A 40 -7.91 -11.31 -8.89
C LEU A 40 -8.97 -12.29 -8.37
N PHE A 41 -8.94 -12.64 -7.09
CA PHE A 41 -9.91 -13.55 -6.49
C PHE A 41 -11.35 -13.03 -6.59
N THR A 42 -11.57 -11.73 -6.34
CA THR A 42 -12.90 -11.12 -6.41
C THR A 42 -13.37 -10.87 -7.84
N GLU A 43 -12.44 -10.58 -8.74
CA GLU A 43 -12.71 -10.05 -10.07
C GLU A 43 -12.78 -11.14 -11.16
N TRP A 44 -12.00 -12.21 -11.01
CA TRP A 44 -11.89 -13.27 -12.00
C TRP A 44 -13.22 -13.87 -12.44
N PRO A 45 -14.18 -14.18 -11.53
CA PRO A 45 -15.49 -14.74 -11.94
C PRO A 45 -16.29 -13.83 -12.87
N PHE A 46 -16.03 -12.53 -12.83
CA PHE A 46 -16.75 -11.51 -13.59
C PHE A 46 -15.89 -10.89 -14.70
N ALA A 47 -14.74 -11.50 -15.03
CA ALA A 47 -13.74 -10.87 -15.90
C ALA A 47 -14.26 -10.49 -17.29
N ALA A 48 -15.07 -11.35 -17.90
CA ALA A 48 -15.68 -11.07 -19.20
C ALA A 48 -16.65 -9.88 -19.15
N TYR A 49 -17.37 -9.72 -18.04
CA TYR A 49 -18.32 -8.62 -17.84
C TYR A 49 -17.60 -7.29 -17.52
N LEU A 50 -16.55 -7.35 -16.70
CA LEU A 50 -15.86 -6.15 -16.22
C LEU A 50 -14.87 -5.59 -17.26
N TRP A 51 -14.18 -6.44 -18.01
CA TRP A 51 -13.12 -6.02 -18.94
C TRP A 51 -13.19 -6.64 -20.34
N GLY A 52 -14.04 -7.65 -20.55
CA GLY A 52 -14.13 -8.37 -21.83
C GLY A 52 -14.66 -7.51 -22.98
N PRO A 53 -14.78 -8.08 -24.20
CA PRO A 53 -15.11 -7.34 -25.41
C PRO A 53 -16.46 -6.61 -25.33
N GLN A 54 -17.45 -7.27 -24.73
CA GLN A 54 -18.80 -6.74 -24.48
C GLN A 54 -18.98 -6.23 -23.04
N GLY A 55 -17.88 -6.09 -22.30
CA GLY A 55 -17.88 -5.63 -20.92
C GLY A 55 -18.02 -4.12 -20.81
N VAL A 56 -18.12 -3.63 -19.57
CA VAL A 56 -18.25 -2.20 -19.22
C VAL A 56 -16.99 -1.35 -19.46
N GLY A 57 -16.01 -1.87 -20.20
CA GLY A 57 -14.71 -1.23 -20.40
C GLY A 57 -14.70 -0.19 -21.52
N THR A 58 -13.84 0.82 -21.36
CA THR A 58 -13.64 1.92 -22.31
C THR A 58 -12.92 1.46 -23.58
N ASP A 59 -13.23 2.09 -24.72
CA ASP A 59 -12.47 1.89 -25.96
C ASP A 59 -11.09 2.56 -25.86
N LEU A 60 -10.07 1.73 -25.71
CA LEU A 60 -8.69 2.18 -25.53
C LEU A 60 -8.10 2.85 -26.77
N SER A 61 -8.65 2.60 -27.97
CA SER A 61 -8.21 3.27 -29.19
C SER A 61 -8.57 4.75 -29.20
N VAL A 62 -9.64 5.13 -28.50
CA VAL A 62 -10.06 6.52 -28.32
C VAL A 62 -9.20 7.22 -27.27
N GLU A 63 -8.97 6.58 -26.13
CA GLU A 63 -8.23 7.17 -25.00
C GLU A 63 -6.73 7.31 -25.27
N LEU A 64 -6.11 6.33 -25.94
CA LEU A 64 -4.65 6.27 -26.14
C LEU A 64 -4.21 6.51 -27.59
N GLY A 65 -5.15 6.78 -28.50
CA GLY A 65 -4.89 6.96 -29.92
C GLY A 65 -4.21 5.72 -30.55
N PRO A 66 -3.23 5.89 -31.47
CA PRO A 66 -2.59 4.77 -32.17
C PRO A 66 -1.93 3.73 -31.25
N PHE A 67 -1.46 4.15 -30.06
CA PHE A 67 -0.88 3.23 -29.07
C PHE A 67 -1.93 2.36 -28.39
N GLY A 68 -3.19 2.79 -28.36
CA GLY A 68 -4.31 2.05 -27.80
C GLY A 68 -4.84 0.94 -28.69
N ILE A 69 -4.66 1.04 -30.01
CA ILE A 69 -5.15 0.07 -30.99
C ILE A 69 -4.73 -1.38 -30.67
N PRO A 70 -3.43 -1.70 -30.45
CA PRO A 70 -3.04 -3.08 -30.15
C PRO A 70 -3.59 -3.57 -28.80
N VAL A 71 -3.73 -2.67 -27.82
CA VAL A 71 -4.27 -3.01 -26.51
C VAL A 71 -5.77 -3.26 -26.58
N GLN A 72 -6.49 -2.42 -27.31
CA GLN A 72 -7.90 -2.61 -27.61
C GLN A 72 -8.12 -3.94 -28.33
N ALA A 73 -7.32 -4.23 -29.36
CA ALA A 73 -7.39 -5.49 -30.09
C ALA A 73 -7.20 -6.71 -29.18
N LEU A 74 -6.32 -6.64 -28.18
CA LEU A 74 -6.17 -7.67 -27.16
C LEU A 74 -7.46 -7.86 -26.35
N PHE A 75 -8.05 -6.79 -25.82
CA PHE A 75 -9.28 -6.87 -25.01
C PHE A 75 -10.53 -7.23 -25.81
N MET A 76 -10.53 -7.04 -27.14
CA MET A 76 -11.59 -7.50 -28.03
C MET A 76 -11.56 -9.01 -28.28
N GLN A 77 -10.49 -9.70 -27.89
CA GLN A 77 -10.47 -11.17 -27.86
C GLN A 77 -11.10 -11.69 -26.58
N SER A 78 -11.95 -12.72 -26.67
CA SER A 78 -12.59 -13.35 -25.50
C SER A 78 -11.58 -13.89 -24.48
N TRP A 79 -10.42 -14.34 -24.94
CA TRP A 79 -9.32 -14.81 -24.10
C TRP A 79 -8.39 -13.69 -23.59
N GLY A 80 -8.44 -12.49 -24.18
CA GLY A 80 -7.47 -11.43 -23.93
C GLY A 80 -7.44 -10.96 -22.49
N VAL A 81 -8.63 -10.72 -21.90
CA VAL A 81 -8.74 -10.37 -20.46
C VAL A 81 -8.16 -11.45 -19.57
N HIS A 82 -8.45 -12.72 -19.83
CA HIS A 82 -7.97 -13.84 -19.02
C HIS A 82 -6.45 -13.98 -19.10
N LEU A 83 -5.84 -13.67 -20.25
CA LEU A 83 -4.38 -13.60 -20.37
C LEU A 83 -3.80 -12.49 -19.50
N VAL A 84 -4.36 -11.28 -19.53
CA VAL A 84 -3.88 -10.16 -18.71
C VAL A 84 -3.99 -10.50 -17.21
N LEU A 85 -5.12 -11.05 -16.78
CA LEU A 85 -5.31 -11.47 -15.38
C LEU A 85 -4.38 -12.62 -14.98
N LEU A 86 -4.11 -13.58 -15.87
CA LEU A 86 -3.14 -14.65 -15.63
C LEU A 86 -1.71 -14.10 -15.47
N LEU A 87 -1.31 -13.16 -16.31
CA LEU A 87 -0.01 -12.50 -16.19
C LEU A 87 0.09 -11.70 -14.87
N MET A 88 -1.00 -11.07 -14.46
CA MET A 88 -1.10 -10.37 -13.18
C MET A 88 -0.97 -11.35 -11.99
N LEU A 89 -1.58 -12.53 -12.08
CA LEU A 89 -1.44 -13.61 -11.09
C LEU A 89 0.02 -14.08 -11.00
N VAL A 90 0.65 -14.35 -12.14
CA VAL A 90 2.07 -14.73 -12.21
C VAL A 90 2.95 -13.66 -11.57
N ALA A 91 2.70 -12.38 -11.88
CA ALA A 91 3.44 -11.27 -11.29
C ALA A 91 3.32 -11.24 -9.76
N ALA A 92 2.10 -11.40 -9.23
CA ALA A 92 1.86 -11.41 -7.78
C ALA A 92 2.54 -12.59 -7.09
N VAL A 93 2.46 -13.79 -7.67
CA VAL A 93 3.14 -14.98 -7.12
C VAL A 93 4.66 -14.79 -7.14
N LEU A 94 5.24 -14.29 -8.23
CA LEU A 94 6.68 -14.03 -8.31
C LEU A 94 7.12 -12.94 -7.30
N LEU A 95 6.28 -11.93 -7.05
CA LEU A 95 6.51 -10.95 -5.99
C LEU A 95 6.50 -11.59 -4.60
N LEU A 96 5.59 -12.53 -4.32
CA LEU A 96 5.57 -13.30 -3.06
C LEU A 96 6.76 -14.24 -2.89
N LEU A 97 7.32 -14.77 -3.97
CA LEU A 97 8.53 -15.59 -3.93
C LEU A 97 9.80 -14.77 -3.69
N GLY A 98 9.84 -13.52 -4.15
CA GLY A 98 10.90 -12.56 -3.78
C GLY A 98 12.25 -12.72 -4.49
N ARG A 99 12.38 -13.62 -5.48
CA ARG A 99 13.64 -13.87 -6.21
C ARG A 99 13.83 -12.99 -7.45
N VAL A 100 12.79 -12.87 -8.28
CA VAL A 100 12.81 -12.09 -9.55
C VAL A 100 11.99 -10.81 -9.44
N THR A 101 12.10 -10.13 -8.29
CA THR A 101 11.19 -9.03 -7.91
C THR A 101 11.12 -7.90 -8.91
N ARG A 102 12.23 -7.50 -9.55
CA ARG A 102 12.21 -6.42 -10.55
C ARG A 102 11.32 -6.74 -11.75
N TRP A 103 11.48 -7.93 -12.33
CA TRP A 103 10.67 -8.36 -13.48
C TRP A 103 9.22 -8.64 -13.08
N ALA A 104 9.02 -9.20 -11.89
CA ALA A 104 7.68 -9.38 -11.33
C ALA A 104 6.96 -8.04 -11.12
N THR A 105 7.65 -7.02 -10.58
CA THR A 105 7.13 -5.66 -10.44
C THR A 105 6.81 -5.04 -11.80
N LEU A 106 7.66 -5.19 -12.81
CA LEU A 106 7.40 -4.67 -14.15
C LEU A 106 6.17 -5.33 -14.78
N LEU A 107 6.04 -6.65 -14.66
CA LEU A 107 4.87 -7.37 -15.13
C LEU A 107 3.60 -6.93 -14.39
N ALA A 108 3.68 -6.77 -13.07
CA ALA A 108 2.58 -6.24 -12.25
C ALA A 108 2.21 -4.82 -12.70
N LEU A 109 3.18 -3.92 -12.90
CA LEU A 109 2.96 -2.55 -13.33
C LEU A 109 2.21 -2.50 -14.67
N VAL A 110 2.68 -3.27 -15.66
CA VAL A 110 2.06 -3.30 -16.99
C VAL A 110 0.64 -3.87 -16.91
N THR A 111 0.44 -5.01 -16.26
CA THR A 111 -0.89 -5.65 -16.17
C THR A 111 -1.88 -4.80 -15.38
N TYR A 112 -1.45 -4.18 -14.28
CA TYR A 112 -2.28 -3.27 -13.49
C TYR A 112 -2.66 -2.01 -14.28
N TRP A 113 -1.71 -1.47 -15.06
CA TRP A 113 -1.97 -0.33 -15.94
C TRP A 113 -2.95 -0.69 -17.05
N LEU A 114 -2.81 -1.85 -17.69
CA LEU A 114 -3.72 -2.32 -18.74
C LEU A 114 -5.17 -2.47 -18.25
N ILE A 115 -5.36 -3.09 -17.08
CA ILE A 115 -6.69 -3.24 -16.47
C ILE A 115 -7.28 -1.88 -16.06
N GLY A 116 -6.47 -1.02 -15.45
CA GLY A 116 -6.90 0.31 -15.04
C GLY A 116 -7.30 1.21 -16.21
N MET A 117 -6.59 1.12 -17.33
CA MET A 117 -6.97 1.83 -18.57
C MET A 117 -8.25 1.26 -19.17
N ARG A 118 -8.43 -0.06 -19.13
CA ARG A 118 -9.62 -0.70 -19.70
C ARG A 118 -10.90 -0.28 -18.97
N ASN A 119 -10.85 -0.01 -17.68
CA ASN A 119 -12.01 0.47 -16.93
C ASN A 119 -11.58 1.30 -15.71
N GLU A 120 -11.44 2.61 -15.90
CA GLU A 120 -11.03 3.53 -14.83
C GLU A 120 -12.11 3.68 -13.75
N SER A 121 -13.39 3.57 -14.12
CA SER A 121 -14.53 3.75 -13.22
C SER A 121 -14.63 2.70 -12.10
N LEU A 122 -13.98 1.54 -12.28
CA LEU A 122 -13.89 0.51 -11.24
C LEU A 122 -12.77 0.76 -10.23
N GLY A 123 -11.86 1.70 -10.52
CA GLY A 123 -10.72 1.99 -9.67
C GLY A 123 -11.04 2.92 -8.50
N ASP A 124 -10.24 2.82 -7.45
CA ASP A 124 -10.27 3.76 -6.32
C ASP A 124 -8.89 4.43 -6.09
N GLY A 125 -8.76 5.19 -4.99
CA GLY A 125 -7.51 5.83 -4.62
C GLY A 125 -6.36 4.83 -4.38
N GLY A 126 -6.66 3.60 -4.00
CA GLY A 126 -5.72 2.51 -3.78
C GLY A 126 -5.09 2.04 -5.09
N ASP A 127 -5.88 1.98 -6.17
CA ASP A 127 -5.37 1.69 -7.51
C ASP A 127 -4.36 2.73 -8.00
N ASN A 128 -4.63 4.00 -7.72
CA ASN A 128 -3.68 5.08 -8.02
C ASN A 128 -2.39 4.92 -7.21
N VAL A 129 -2.51 4.63 -5.92
CA VAL A 129 -1.37 4.40 -5.03
C VAL A 129 -0.54 3.21 -5.51
N ILE A 130 -1.15 2.06 -5.82
CA ILE A 130 -0.44 0.86 -6.30
C ILE A 130 0.31 1.13 -7.60
N ARG A 131 -0.30 1.82 -8.58
CA ARG A 131 0.35 2.15 -9.86
C ARG A 131 1.65 2.93 -9.64
N ILE A 132 1.61 3.96 -8.79
CA ILE A 132 2.79 4.78 -8.45
C ILE A 132 3.82 3.95 -7.67
N LEU A 133 3.39 3.13 -6.72
CA LEU A 133 4.28 2.26 -5.94
C LEU A 133 5.01 1.25 -6.80
N LEU A 134 4.30 0.59 -7.72
CA LEU A 134 4.88 -0.38 -8.65
C LEU A 134 5.98 0.28 -9.49
N PHE A 135 5.79 1.53 -9.93
CA PHE A 135 6.83 2.29 -10.62
C PHE A 135 8.09 2.47 -9.75
N TYR A 136 7.95 2.88 -8.49
CA TYR A 136 9.08 3.03 -7.57
C TYR A 136 9.74 1.69 -7.22
N MET A 137 8.95 0.62 -7.08
CA MET A 137 9.42 -0.72 -6.72
C MET A 137 10.34 -1.34 -7.77
N VAL A 138 10.28 -0.91 -9.04
CA VAL A 138 11.22 -1.36 -10.09
C VAL A 138 12.67 -1.03 -9.72
N LEU A 139 12.86 0.08 -8.99
CA LEU A 139 14.17 0.57 -8.58
C LEU A 139 14.77 -0.25 -7.44
N PHE A 140 13.97 -1.05 -6.73
CA PHE A 140 14.44 -1.81 -5.58
C PHE A 140 15.46 -2.90 -5.96
N LEU A 141 16.33 -3.18 -5.01
CA LEU A 141 17.19 -4.35 -5.06
C LEU A 141 16.36 -5.61 -4.72
N PRO A 142 16.73 -6.77 -5.28
CA PRO A 142 16.27 -8.07 -4.79
C PRO A 142 16.54 -8.22 -3.28
N ALA A 143 15.69 -8.99 -2.58
CA ALA A 143 15.77 -9.14 -1.13
C ALA A 143 17.10 -9.80 -0.68
N ASP A 144 17.63 -10.69 -1.51
CA ASP A 144 18.86 -11.45 -1.33
C ASP A 144 20.10 -10.75 -1.91
N ALA A 145 19.97 -9.54 -2.46
CA ALA A 145 21.11 -8.83 -3.02
C ALA A 145 22.20 -8.62 -1.94
N PRO A 146 23.47 -8.94 -2.23
CA PRO A 146 24.55 -8.72 -1.27
C PRO A 146 24.70 -7.22 -0.98
N ASN A 147 25.26 -6.90 0.19
CA ASN A 147 25.62 -5.52 0.48
C ASN A 147 26.71 -5.06 -0.50
N PRO A 148 26.61 -3.83 -1.02
CA PRO A 148 27.58 -3.31 -1.97
C PRO A 148 28.94 -3.10 -1.28
N GLU A 149 30.03 -3.44 -1.96
CA GLU A 149 31.36 -2.94 -1.61
C GLU A 149 31.53 -1.57 -2.29
N GLY A 150 31.54 -0.50 -1.51
CA GLY A 150 31.67 0.87 -2.01
C GLY A 150 30.40 1.47 -2.62
N VAL A 151 30.58 2.51 -3.42
CA VAL A 151 29.50 3.30 -4.04
C VAL A 151 28.92 2.54 -5.23
N ARG A 152 27.61 2.26 -5.20
CA ARG A 152 26.92 1.59 -6.32
C ARG A 152 25.65 2.32 -6.76
N THR A 153 25.51 2.53 -8.07
CA THR A 153 24.33 3.15 -8.69
C THR A 153 23.04 2.38 -8.38
N ARG A 154 23.09 1.04 -8.35
CA ARG A 154 21.91 0.21 -8.02
C ARG A 154 21.43 0.43 -6.57
N THR A 155 22.35 0.62 -5.63
CA THR A 155 22.02 0.95 -4.23
C THR A 155 21.41 2.34 -4.14
N TRP A 156 21.98 3.30 -4.88
CA TRP A 156 21.45 4.65 -4.98
C TRP A 156 20.02 4.66 -5.54
N LEU A 157 19.76 3.97 -6.66
CA LEU A 157 18.42 3.85 -7.25
C LEU A 157 17.41 3.23 -6.27
N HIS A 158 17.81 2.16 -5.57
CA HIS A 158 16.97 1.54 -4.56
C HIS A 158 16.62 2.52 -3.45
N ASN A 159 17.61 3.21 -2.88
CA ASN A 159 17.37 4.17 -1.81
C ASN A 159 16.57 5.40 -2.27
N VAL A 160 16.73 5.84 -3.51
CA VAL A 160 15.86 6.87 -4.12
C VAL A 160 14.42 6.38 -4.21
N GLY A 161 14.20 5.13 -4.62
CA GLY A 161 12.87 4.51 -4.60
C GLY A 161 12.26 4.48 -3.19
N ILE A 162 13.06 4.18 -2.16
CA ILE A 162 12.59 4.19 -0.76
C ILE A 162 12.12 5.59 -0.37
N VAL A 163 12.94 6.61 -0.65
CA VAL A 163 12.60 8.00 -0.37
C VAL A 163 11.34 8.41 -1.15
N ALA A 164 11.20 8.00 -2.41
CA ALA A 164 10.01 8.28 -3.21
C ALA A 164 8.74 7.68 -2.60
N VAL A 165 8.78 6.43 -2.11
CA VAL A 165 7.64 5.82 -1.40
C VAL A 165 7.30 6.58 -0.11
N ILE A 166 8.30 6.93 0.71
CA ILE A 166 8.07 7.70 1.94
C ILE A 166 7.42 9.06 1.63
N LEU A 167 7.95 9.77 0.64
CA LEU A 167 7.43 11.06 0.21
C LEU A 167 6.00 10.93 -0.34
N GLN A 168 5.72 9.91 -1.15
CA GLN A 168 4.36 9.64 -1.63
C GLN A 168 3.38 9.50 -0.47
N VAL A 169 3.70 8.70 0.55
CA VAL A 169 2.82 8.50 1.71
C VAL A 169 2.59 9.82 2.46
N ILE A 170 3.65 10.59 2.70
CA ILE A 170 3.55 11.90 3.35
C ILE A 170 2.64 12.84 2.55
N VAL A 171 2.82 12.90 1.23
CA VAL A 171 2.00 13.74 0.34
C VAL A 171 0.54 13.29 0.35
N VAL A 172 0.28 11.98 0.26
CA VAL A 172 -1.08 11.43 0.30
C VAL A 172 -1.80 11.87 1.58
N TYR A 173 -1.18 11.71 2.75
CA TYR A 173 -1.77 12.12 4.02
C TYR A 173 -1.92 13.64 4.15
N ALA A 174 -0.91 14.41 3.76
CA ALA A 174 -0.95 15.87 3.84
C ALA A 174 -2.05 16.45 2.94
N VAL A 175 -2.12 16.02 1.68
CA VAL A 175 -3.15 16.47 0.73
C VAL A 175 -4.54 15.99 1.17
N ALA A 176 -4.66 14.75 1.66
CA ALA A 176 -5.93 14.24 2.16
C ALA A 176 -6.43 15.02 3.38
N GLY A 177 -5.56 15.42 4.30
CA GLY A 177 -5.91 16.23 5.46
C GLY A 177 -6.24 17.67 5.09
N LEU A 178 -5.38 18.33 4.32
CA LEU A 178 -5.55 19.74 3.91
C LEU A 178 -6.81 19.94 3.06
N SER A 179 -7.08 19.04 2.11
CA SER A 179 -8.30 19.12 1.30
C SER A 179 -9.57 18.98 2.13
N LYS A 180 -9.56 18.17 3.20
CA LYS A 180 -10.69 18.06 4.12
C LYS A 180 -10.87 19.32 4.96
N VAL A 181 -9.79 19.93 5.46
CA VAL A 181 -9.87 21.20 6.21
C VAL A 181 -10.51 22.31 5.37
N MET A 182 -10.32 22.29 4.04
CA MET A 182 -10.95 23.25 3.13
C MET A 182 -12.45 22.99 2.91
N GLY A 183 -12.98 21.81 3.30
CA GLY A 183 -14.37 21.43 3.10
C GLY A 183 -15.24 21.64 4.34
N GLU A 184 -16.38 22.32 4.17
CA GLU A 184 -17.29 22.67 5.28
C GLU A 184 -17.80 21.45 6.07
N LEU A 185 -18.09 20.33 5.40
CA LEU A 185 -18.58 19.11 6.05
C LEU A 185 -17.59 18.56 7.09
N TRP A 186 -16.29 18.72 6.86
CA TRP A 186 -15.27 18.24 7.79
C TRP A 186 -15.06 19.20 8.95
N THR A 187 -15.07 20.51 8.68
CA THR A 187 -14.86 21.53 9.71
C THR A 187 -16.05 21.64 10.66
N ASN A 188 -17.28 21.46 10.17
CA ASN A 188 -18.49 21.42 11.00
C ASN A 188 -18.76 20.03 11.64
N GLY A 189 -17.90 19.03 11.39
CA GLY A 189 -17.98 17.70 12.01
C GLY A 189 -19.07 16.77 11.42
N THR A 190 -19.74 17.15 10.35
CA THR A 190 -20.85 16.37 9.77
C THR A 190 -20.43 15.38 8.69
N ALA A 191 -19.17 15.42 8.22
CA ALA A 191 -18.69 14.60 7.11
C ALA A 191 -18.97 13.10 7.29
N MET A 192 -18.73 12.56 8.49
CA MET A 192 -18.95 11.14 8.75
C MET A 192 -20.41 10.73 8.72
N TYR A 193 -21.34 11.65 9.08
CA TYR A 193 -22.77 11.40 8.89
C TYR A 193 -23.09 11.22 7.41
N TYR A 194 -22.68 12.17 6.56
CA TYR A 194 -22.96 12.13 5.12
C TYR A 194 -22.30 10.94 4.42
N ILE A 195 -21.04 10.66 4.73
CA ILE A 195 -20.31 9.49 4.18
C ILE A 195 -21.05 8.20 4.55
N ALA A 196 -21.47 8.05 5.81
CA ALA A 196 -22.18 6.87 6.27
C ALA A 196 -23.56 6.69 5.63
N GLN A 197 -24.15 7.73 5.02
CA GLN A 197 -25.42 7.64 4.30
C GLN A 197 -25.28 7.26 2.82
N VAL A 198 -24.06 7.09 2.30
CA VAL A 198 -23.87 6.65 0.91
C VAL A 198 -24.13 5.15 0.80
N ASP A 199 -25.24 4.77 0.18
CA ASP A 199 -25.73 3.38 0.11
C ASP A 199 -24.71 2.36 -0.39
N TRP A 200 -23.87 2.77 -1.35
CA TRP A 200 -22.86 1.91 -1.97
C TRP A 200 -21.65 1.62 -1.07
N PHE A 201 -21.40 2.43 -0.05
CA PHE A 201 -20.19 2.38 0.78
C PHE A 201 -20.52 2.33 2.27
N THR A 202 -21.63 1.70 2.65
CA THR A 202 -22.05 1.62 4.05
C THR A 202 -22.95 0.41 4.30
N THR A 203 -23.12 0.04 5.57
CA THR A 203 -24.11 -0.97 5.98
C THR A 203 -25.22 -0.30 6.79
N PRO A 204 -26.41 -0.92 6.92
CA PRO A 204 -27.48 -0.36 7.76
C PRO A 204 -27.03 -0.06 9.19
N TYR A 205 -26.14 -0.87 9.76
CA TYR A 205 -25.58 -0.65 11.08
C TYR A 205 -24.76 0.66 11.15
N PHE A 206 -23.87 0.90 10.19
CA PHE A 206 -23.03 2.10 10.19
C PHE A 206 -23.82 3.37 9.88
N LYS A 207 -24.88 3.28 9.07
CA LYS A 207 -25.83 4.39 8.88
C LYS A 207 -26.39 4.87 10.21
N GLU A 208 -26.93 3.95 11.02
CA GLU A 208 -27.51 4.28 12.32
C GLU A 208 -26.45 4.77 13.31
N LEU A 209 -25.27 4.14 13.33
CA LEU A 209 -24.18 4.52 14.23
C LEU A 209 -23.78 5.99 14.07
N PHE A 210 -23.70 6.48 12.83
CA PHE A 210 -23.28 7.86 12.54
C PHE A 210 -24.42 8.89 12.49
N LYS A 211 -25.67 8.50 12.79
CA LYS A 211 -26.71 9.47 13.18
C LYS A 211 -26.48 10.04 14.58
N ASN A 212 -25.63 9.40 15.37
CA ASN A 212 -25.28 9.88 16.70
C ASN A 212 -24.50 11.20 16.62
N VAL A 213 -25.04 12.23 17.28
CA VAL A 213 -24.52 13.61 17.29
C VAL A 213 -23.09 13.74 17.83
N TRP A 214 -22.60 12.76 18.60
CA TRP A 214 -21.25 12.75 19.15
C TRP A 214 -20.28 11.93 18.29
N LEU A 215 -20.71 10.78 17.77
CA LEU A 215 -19.83 9.85 17.06
C LEU A 215 -19.39 10.38 15.69
N ALA A 216 -20.29 11.01 14.94
CA ALA A 216 -19.95 11.56 13.62
C ALA A 216 -18.89 12.68 13.71
N PRO A 217 -19.06 13.72 14.56
CA PRO A 217 -18.02 14.73 14.75
C PRO A 217 -16.72 14.16 15.32
N LEU A 218 -16.79 13.25 16.29
CA LEU A 218 -15.60 12.62 16.86
C LEU A 218 -14.77 11.90 15.80
N ALA A 219 -15.42 11.09 14.94
CA ALA A 219 -14.74 10.39 13.86
C ALA A 219 -14.20 11.35 12.78
N ALA A 220 -14.94 12.40 12.45
CA ALA A 220 -14.50 13.43 11.49
C ALA A 220 -13.23 14.14 11.98
N TYR A 221 -13.24 14.62 13.23
CA TYR A 221 -12.10 15.33 13.81
C TYR A 221 -10.92 14.39 14.13
N ALA A 222 -11.17 13.14 14.54
CA ALA A 222 -10.11 12.15 14.68
C ALA A 222 -9.40 11.86 13.34
N THR A 223 -10.18 11.78 12.25
CA THR A 223 -9.64 11.63 10.89
C THR A 223 -8.75 12.80 10.50
N LEU A 224 -9.21 14.04 10.74
CA LEU A 224 -8.42 15.24 10.48
C LEU A 224 -7.14 15.29 11.32
N ALA A 225 -7.26 15.04 12.62
CA ALA A 225 -6.14 15.03 13.56
C ALA A 225 -5.08 14.01 13.13
N TYR A 226 -5.49 12.79 12.75
CA TYR A 226 -4.58 11.77 12.26
C TYR A 226 -3.89 12.19 10.96
N GLN A 227 -4.64 12.59 9.93
CA GLN A 227 -4.07 12.91 8.61
C GLN A 227 -3.12 14.11 8.64
N LEU A 228 -3.47 15.17 9.38
CA LEU A 228 -2.64 16.37 9.49
C LEU A 228 -1.39 16.16 10.36
N SER A 229 -1.48 15.30 11.38
CA SER A 229 -0.33 15.00 12.25
C SER A 229 0.61 13.95 11.66
N PHE A 230 0.14 13.13 10.72
CA PHE A 230 0.90 12.02 10.14
C PHE A 230 2.29 12.42 9.60
N PRO A 231 2.47 13.48 8.77
CA PRO A 231 3.78 13.88 8.26
C PRO A 231 4.83 14.11 9.35
N PHE A 232 4.40 14.68 10.49
CA PHE A 232 5.28 15.00 11.61
C PHE A 232 5.53 13.77 12.49
N LEU A 233 4.49 13.00 12.79
CA LEU A 233 4.56 11.88 13.72
C LEU A 233 5.24 10.65 13.10
N ALA A 234 5.14 10.45 11.78
CA ALA A 234 5.85 9.37 11.07
C ALA A 234 7.38 9.48 11.22
N LEU A 235 7.91 10.70 11.35
CA LEU A 235 9.34 10.96 11.55
C LEU A 235 9.76 10.94 13.03
N SER A 236 8.78 10.91 13.95
CA SER A 236 9.02 11.03 15.39
C SER A 236 9.47 9.72 16.06
N ARG A 237 9.69 9.78 17.37
CA ARG A 237 9.90 8.58 18.21
C ARG A 237 8.61 7.81 18.51
N TYR A 238 7.43 8.42 18.33
CA TYR A 238 6.12 7.83 18.60
C TYR A 238 5.49 7.14 17.38
N ARG A 239 6.30 6.85 16.36
CA ARG A 239 5.86 6.29 15.07
C ARG A 239 5.08 4.96 15.21
N LEU A 240 5.46 4.07 16.13
CA LEU A 240 4.84 2.73 16.22
C LEU A 240 3.39 2.78 16.75
N PRO A 241 3.10 3.46 17.88
CA PRO A 241 1.71 3.70 18.27
C PRO A 241 0.89 4.42 17.18
N LEU A 242 1.50 5.39 16.48
CA LEU A 242 0.83 6.08 15.38
C LEU A 242 0.44 5.12 14.25
N PHE A 243 1.36 4.27 13.80
CA PHE A 243 1.06 3.30 12.76
C PHE A 243 0.02 2.27 13.22
N ALA A 244 -0.03 1.91 14.51
CA ALA A 244 -1.11 1.07 15.02
C ALA A 244 -2.48 1.76 14.93
N VAL A 245 -2.55 3.06 15.24
CA VAL A 245 -3.78 3.88 15.04
C VAL A 245 -4.13 3.97 13.56
N GLY A 246 -3.15 4.15 12.69
CA GLY A 246 -3.32 4.15 11.23
C GLY A 246 -3.88 2.85 10.68
N ILE A 247 -3.34 1.74 11.13
CA ILE A 247 -3.83 0.41 10.75
C ILE A 247 -5.28 0.26 11.21
N GLY A 248 -5.60 0.68 12.45
CA GLY A 248 -6.98 0.68 12.95
C GLY A 248 -7.91 1.58 12.13
N PHE A 249 -7.43 2.76 11.71
CA PHE A 249 -8.16 3.69 10.86
C PHE A 249 -8.50 3.07 9.49
N HIS A 250 -7.53 2.45 8.83
CA HIS A 250 -7.75 1.79 7.53
C HIS A 250 -8.58 0.51 7.66
N LEU A 251 -8.42 -0.26 8.74
CA LEU A 251 -9.32 -1.39 9.02
C LEU A 251 -10.76 -0.91 9.20
N GLY A 252 -10.95 0.24 9.87
CA GLY A 252 -12.25 0.91 9.95
C GLY A 252 -12.81 1.21 8.57
N ILE A 253 -12.04 1.85 7.69
CA ILE A 253 -12.46 2.12 6.30
C ILE A 253 -12.82 0.83 5.55
N ALA A 254 -11.99 -0.22 5.65
CA ALA A 254 -12.25 -1.49 4.98
C ALA A 254 -13.58 -2.12 5.41
N VAL A 255 -13.86 -2.15 6.72
CA VAL A 255 -15.07 -2.77 7.27
C VAL A 255 -16.30 -1.90 7.06
N MET A 256 -16.16 -0.58 7.22
CA MET A 256 -17.28 0.35 7.24
C MET A 256 -17.69 0.77 5.84
N MET A 257 -16.70 1.00 4.97
CA MET A 257 -16.91 1.50 3.61
C MET A 257 -16.70 0.47 2.52
N GLY A 258 -16.23 -0.74 2.85
CA GLY A 258 -15.96 -1.78 1.84
C GLY A 258 -14.75 -1.49 0.94
N LEU A 259 -13.97 -0.44 1.23
CA LEU A 259 -12.77 -0.06 0.47
C LEU A 259 -11.56 -0.93 0.88
N ILE A 260 -11.66 -2.23 0.63
CA ILE A 260 -10.71 -3.25 1.12
C ILE A 260 -9.33 -3.09 0.47
N THR A 261 -9.27 -2.94 -0.85
CA THR A 261 -8.02 -2.80 -1.62
C THR A 261 -7.26 -1.53 -1.24
N PHE A 262 -7.96 -0.38 -1.19
CA PHE A 262 -7.42 0.89 -0.69
C PHE A 262 -6.86 0.74 0.73
N SER A 263 -7.63 0.18 1.65
CA SER A 263 -7.21 0.05 3.04
C SER A 263 -6.01 -0.88 3.18
N ALA A 264 -6.00 -2.00 2.46
CA ALA A 264 -4.90 -2.97 2.48
C ALA A 264 -3.58 -2.39 1.95
N ILE A 265 -3.62 -1.56 0.89
CA ILE A 265 -2.40 -0.92 0.40
C ILE A 265 -1.91 0.17 1.37
N MET A 266 -2.82 0.93 1.98
CA MET A 266 -2.42 1.94 2.97
C MET A 266 -1.80 1.31 4.22
N ILE A 267 -2.37 0.20 4.72
CA ILE A 267 -1.76 -0.61 5.79
C ILE A 267 -0.39 -1.13 5.37
N THR A 268 -0.25 -1.62 4.14
CA THR A 268 1.03 -2.08 3.59
C THR A 268 2.09 -0.97 3.62
N LEU A 269 1.70 0.27 3.29
CA LEU A 269 2.60 1.43 3.35
C LEU A 269 2.98 1.80 4.77
N GLU A 270 2.07 1.71 5.73
CA GLU A 270 2.38 1.93 7.15
C GLU A 270 3.36 0.88 7.68
N LEU A 271 3.20 -0.38 7.29
CA LEU A 271 4.16 -1.44 7.57
C LEU A 271 5.53 -1.18 6.92
N PHE A 272 5.54 -0.66 5.69
CA PHE A 272 6.78 -0.28 5.01
C PHE A 272 7.55 0.83 5.76
N LEU A 273 6.85 1.80 6.36
CA LEU A 273 7.46 2.90 7.12
C LEU A 273 8.14 2.46 8.42
N ILE A 274 7.90 1.23 8.89
CA ILE A 274 8.58 0.69 10.06
C ILE A 274 10.06 0.46 9.72
N PRO A 275 11.01 1.09 10.45
CA PRO A 275 12.44 0.89 10.22
C PRO A 275 12.89 -0.55 10.51
N ASP A 276 13.90 -1.03 9.79
CA ASP A 276 14.48 -2.36 9.98
C ASP A 276 14.91 -2.64 11.44
N ARG A 277 15.40 -1.61 12.16
CA ARG A 277 15.76 -1.72 13.59
C ARG A 277 14.57 -2.05 14.49
N ASP A 278 13.38 -1.60 14.13
CA ASP A 278 12.16 -1.79 14.92
C ASP A 278 11.57 -3.17 14.62
N TYR A 279 11.58 -3.60 13.35
CA TYR A 279 11.35 -5.00 12.99
C TYR A 279 12.27 -5.97 13.73
N ALA A 280 13.58 -5.67 13.78
CA ALA A 280 14.55 -6.51 14.50
C ALA A 280 14.27 -6.54 16.02
N ARG A 281 13.83 -5.43 16.61
CA ARG A 281 13.41 -5.38 18.02
C ARG A 281 12.17 -6.24 18.28
N MET A 282 11.15 -6.12 17.43
CA MET A 282 9.92 -6.92 17.51
C MET A 282 10.23 -8.41 17.38
N HIS A 283 11.06 -8.80 16.40
CA HIS A 283 11.47 -10.19 16.20
C HIS A 283 12.20 -10.77 17.43
N ARG A 284 13.14 -10.03 18.02
CA ARG A 284 13.82 -10.46 19.25
C ARG A 284 12.86 -10.59 20.43
N ALA A 285 11.89 -9.68 20.57
CA ALA A 285 10.88 -9.77 21.63
C ALA A 285 9.99 -11.02 21.46
N LEU A 286 9.54 -11.31 20.23
CA LEU A 286 8.78 -12.52 19.89
C LEU A 286 9.53 -13.80 20.25
N LEU A 287 10.82 -13.89 19.90
CA LEU A 287 11.65 -15.07 20.24
C LEU A 287 11.81 -15.25 21.75
N ARG A 288 11.99 -14.15 22.50
CA ARG A 288 12.06 -14.19 23.98
C ARG A 288 10.74 -14.65 24.59
N SER A 289 9.61 -14.13 24.14
CA SER A 289 8.28 -14.53 24.62
C SER A 289 8.01 -16.01 24.32
N ARG A 290 8.37 -16.48 23.12
CA ARG A 290 8.26 -17.91 22.76
C ARG A 290 9.13 -18.79 23.65
N ALA A 291 10.39 -18.41 23.89
CA ALA A 291 11.28 -19.16 24.77
C ALA A 291 10.75 -19.21 26.22
N TRP A 292 10.24 -18.09 26.73
CA TRP A 292 9.62 -18.02 28.05
C TRP A 292 8.38 -18.91 28.16
N LEU A 293 7.48 -18.90 27.16
CA LEU A 293 6.31 -19.77 27.12
C LEU A 293 6.71 -21.23 27.12
N LEU A 294 7.67 -21.64 26.27
CA LEU A 294 8.14 -23.02 26.20
C LEU A 294 8.75 -23.50 27.52
N GLN A 295 9.54 -22.65 28.21
CA GLN A 295 10.07 -22.96 29.55
C GLN A 295 8.97 -23.09 30.60
N ARG A 296 7.92 -22.28 30.53
CA ARG A 296 6.78 -22.38 31.44
C ARG A 296 5.98 -23.65 31.20
N PHE A 297 5.75 -24.03 29.94
CA PHE A 297 5.08 -25.27 29.58
C PHE A 297 5.91 -26.52 29.93
N SER A 298 7.24 -26.48 29.80
CA SER A 298 8.09 -27.61 30.22
C SER A 298 8.12 -27.79 31.74
N LYS A 299 8.12 -26.69 32.52
CA LYS A 299 7.99 -26.75 33.98
C LYS A 299 6.64 -27.34 34.44
N VAL A 300 5.54 -27.03 33.74
CA VAL A 300 4.21 -27.59 34.07
C VAL A 300 4.15 -29.10 33.80
N ARG A 301 4.78 -29.59 32.71
CA ARG A 301 4.85 -31.04 32.43
C ARG A 301 5.83 -31.80 33.33
N GLY A 302 6.90 -31.16 33.78
CA GLY A 302 7.90 -31.77 34.67
C GLY A 302 7.49 -31.91 36.13
N VAL A 303 6.32 -31.38 36.54
CA VAL A 303 5.76 -31.51 37.91
C VAL A 303 4.77 -32.68 38.01
N GLN A 304 4.49 -33.38 36.90
CA GLN A 304 3.60 -34.56 36.86
C GLN A 304 4.35 -35.89 36.69
N ALA A 305 5.67 -35.92 36.92
CA ALA A 305 6.49 -37.14 36.89
C ALA A 305 7.05 -37.45 38.27
#